data_AF-A0A183KYL9-F1
#
_entry.id   AF-A0A183KYL9-F1
#
_cell.length_a   1.000
_cell.length_b   1.000
_cell.length_c   1.000
_cell.angle_alpha   90.00
_cell.angle_beta   90.00
_cell.angle_gamma   90.00
#
_symmetry.space_group_name_H-M   'P 1'
#
loop_
_entity.id
_entity.type
_entity.pdbx_description
1 polymer ?
#
loop_
_entity_poly.entity_id
_entity_poly.type
_entity_poly.pdbx_seq_one_letter_code
_entity_poly.pdbx_strand_id
1 'polypeptide(L)' 'MAIKASPSKRCTLSEIYQYLHTQFPFFRGQYTGWKNSVRHNLSLNEVFIKLPKVIKMELQLLRLTLKHWN' A
#
# COMPACT_ATOMS: atom_id res chain seq x y z
N MET A 1 -12.41 1.62 5.38
CA MET A 1 -13.06 0.82 4.31
C MET A 1 -12.04 0.08 3.46
N ALA A 2 -11.09 0.76 2.81
CA ALA A 2 -10.03 0.14 1.99
C ALA A 2 -9.34 -1.08 2.64
N ILE A 3 -8.77 -0.90 3.84
CA ILE A 3 -8.06 -1.97 4.57
C ILE A 3 -9.00 -3.15 4.91
N LYS A 4 -10.25 -2.87 5.30
CA LYS A 4 -11.24 -3.92 5.62
C LYS A 4 -11.65 -4.72 4.37
N ALA A 5 -11.71 -4.07 3.22
CA ALA A 5 -12.05 -4.67 1.93
C ALA A 5 -10.91 -5.51 1.33
N SER A 6 -9.66 -5.29 1.77
CA SER A 6 -8.53 -6.11 1.34
C SER A 6 -8.64 -7.55 1.86
N PRO A 7 -8.42 -8.58 1.01
CA PRO A 7 -8.39 -9.98 1.43
C PRO A 7 -7.36 -10.26 2.53
N SER A 8 -6.21 -9.57 2.48
CA SER A 8 -5.12 -9.73 3.45
C SER A 8 -5.27 -8.83 4.69
N LYS A 9 -6.36 -8.06 4.77
CA LYS A 9 -6.60 -7.03 5.79
C LYS A 9 -5.45 -6.02 5.92
N ARG A 10 -4.71 -5.83 4.83
CA ARG A 10 -3.57 -4.92 4.69
C ARG A 10 -3.68 -4.23 3.35
N CYS A 11 -3.30 -2.96 3.31
CA CYS A 11 -3.20 -2.20 2.07
C CYS A 11 -1.94 -1.36 2.09
N THR A 12 -1.34 -1.20 0.93
CA THR A 12 -0.36 -0.15 0.65
C THR A 12 -1.07 1.20 0.58
N LEU A 13 -0.29 2.27 0.75
CA LEU A 13 -0.78 3.63 0.58
C LEU A 13 -1.38 3.88 -0.81
N SER A 14 -0.78 3.28 -1.84
CA SER A 14 -1.27 3.39 -3.23
C SER A 14 -2.62 2.71 -3.42
N GLU A 15 -2.84 1.55 -2.80
CA GLU A 15 -4.14 0.86 -2.86
C GLU A 15 -5.23 1.64 -2.13
N ILE A 16 -4.88 2.31 -1.01
CA ILE A 16 -5.81 3.21 -0.33
C ILE A 16 -6.20 4.38 -1.25
N TYR A 17 -5.23 4.98 -1.95
CA TYR A 17 -5.51 6.04 -2.92
C TYR A 17 -6.42 5.56 -4.05
N GLN A 18 -6.14 4.38 -4.62
CA GLN A 18 -6.95 3.80 -5.68
C GLN A 18 -8.37 3.48 -5.19
N TYR A 19 -8.51 2.93 -3.99
CA TYR A 19 -9.81 2.68 -3.39
C TYR A 19 -10.64 3.97 -3.27
N LEU A 20 -10.04 5.04 -2.72
CA LEU A 20 -10.74 6.31 -2.59
C LEU A 20 -11.14 6.89 -3.95
N HIS A 21 -10.25 6.82 -4.94
CA HIS A 21 -10.49 7.29 -6.29
C HIS A 21 -11.63 6.51 -7.00
N THR A 22 -11.70 5.20 -6.79
CA THR A 22 -12.77 4.37 -7.39
C THR A 22 -14.11 4.61 -6.71
N GLN A 23 -14.16 4.70 -5.39
CA GLN A 23 -15.41 4.77 -4.62
C GLN A 23 -16.03 6.17 -4.56
N PHE A 24 -15.24 7.24 -4.50
CA PHE A 24 -15.76 8.59 -4.32
C PHE A 24 -15.28 9.54 -5.44
N PRO A 25 -16.19 10.10 -6.26
CA PRO A 25 -15.85 11.02 -7.34
C PRO A 25 -15.01 12.23 -6.91
N PHE A 26 -15.18 12.71 -5.67
CA PHE A 26 -14.40 13.83 -5.11
C PHE A 26 -12.89 13.64 -5.23
N PHE A 27 -12.37 12.41 -5.10
CA PHE A 27 -10.92 12.15 -5.14
C PHE A 27 -10.34 12.04 -6.56
N ARG A 28 -11.17 12.20 -7.60
CA ARG A 28 -10.75 12.05 -9.01
C ARG A 28 -10.26 13.34 -9.67
N GLY A 29 -10.41 14.48 -8.98
CA GLY A 29 -9.99 15.77 -9.49
C GLY A 29 -8.47 15.99 -9.47
N GLN A 30 -8.04 17.11 -10.03
CA GLN A 30 -6.63 17.52 -10.04
C GLN A 30 -6.10 17.87 -8.64
N TYR A 31 -6.99 18.22 -7.70
CA TYR A 31 -6.60 18.49 -6.33
C TYR A 31 -6.16 17.20 -5.63
N THR A 32 -4.92 17.19 -5.16
CA THR A 32 -4.31 16.02 -4.49
C THR A 32 -3.95 16.26 -3.04
N GLY A 33 -4.31 17.41 -2.45
CA GLY A 33 -4.00 17.74 -1.05
C GLY A 33 -4.59 16.76 -0.03
N TRP A 34 -5.70 16.10 -0.38
CA TRP A 34 -6.28 15.01 0.42
C TRP A 34 -5.31 13.84 0.66
N LYS A 35 -4.34 13.59 -0.24
CA LYS A 35 -3.33 12.55 -0.04
C LYS A 35 -2.49 12.82 1.21
N ASN A 36 -2.28 14.10 1.54
CA ASN A 36 -1.58 14.50 2.75
C ASN A 36 -2.39 14.17 4.00
N SER A 37 -3.68 14.52 4.01
CA SER A 37 -4.60 14.18 5.09
C SER A 37 -4.65 12.67 5.33
N VAL A 38 -4.68 11.86 4.25
CA VAL A 38 -4.62 10.39 4.37
C VAL A 38 -3.33 9.93 5.05
N ARG A 39 -2.16 10.40 4.62
CA ARG A 39 -0.88 10.02 5.24
C ARG A 39 -0.82 10.42 6.71
N HIS A 40 -1.22 11.65 7.01
CA HIS A 40 -1.26 12.16 8.37
C HIS A 40 -2.18 11.31 9.25
N ASN A 41 -3.38 10.98 8.78
CA ASN A 41 -4.33 10.18 9.54
C ASN A 41 -3.84 8.74 9.80
N LEU A 42 -3.16 8.14 8.82
CA LEU A 42 -2.54 6.82 8.97
C LEU A 42 -1.36 6.82 9.95
N SER A 43 -0.68 7.95 10.14
CA SER A 43 0.43 8.08 11.10
C SER A 43 -0.01 8.53 12.48
N LEU A 44 -1.08 9.32 12.57
CA LEU A 44 -1.57 9.89 13.83
C LEU A 44 -2.34 8.86 14.67
N ASN A 45 -3.08 7.95 14.03
CA ASN A 45 -3.92 7.00 14.74
C ASN A 45 -3.19 5.65 14.91
N GLU A 46 -2.94 5.26 16.16
CA GLU A 46 -2.23 4.03 16.53
C GLU A 46 -2.93 2.73 16.07
N VAL A 47 -4.22 2.82 15.75
CA VAL A 47 -4.98 1.71 15.15
C VAL A 47 -4.42 1.28 13.79
N PHE A 48 -3.62 2.12 13.12
CA PHE A 48 -2.93 1.80 11.89
C PHE A 48 -1.47 1.45 12.15
N ILE A 49 -1.13 0.18 11.91
CA ILE A 49 0.24 -0.31 12.07
C ILE A 49 0.95 -0.26 10.71
N LYS A 50 2.06 0.47 10.64
CA LYS A 50 2.93 0.48 9.47
C LYS A 50 3.71 -0.82 9.39
N LEU A 51 3.46 -1.61 8.34
CA LEU A 51 4.22 -2.82 8.07
C LEU A 51 5.50 -2.52 7.28
N PRO A 52 6.61 -3.22 7.53
CA PRO A 52 7.79 -3.18 6.68
C PRO A 52 7.41 -3.58 5.24
N LYS A 53 7.95 -2.87 4.24
CA LYS A 53 7.92 -3.38 2.88
C LYS A 53 8.80 -4.63 2.85
N VAL A 54 8.21 -5.78 2.58
CA VAL A 54 8.97 -6.98 2.23
C VAL A 54 9.68 -6.66 0.92
N ILE A 55 10.94 -6.26 1.00
CA ILE A 55 11.81 -6.18 -0.17
C ILE A 55 11.99 -7.64 -0.57
N LYS A 56 11.54 -8.03 -1.77
CA LYS A 56 11.66 -9.39 -2.31
C LYS A 56 13.14 -9.79 -2.57
N MET A 57 14.08 -9.42 -1.70
CA MET A 57 15.49 -9.74 -1.86
C MET A 57 15.72 -11.24 -1.78
N GLU A 58 15.08 -11.95 -0.86
CA GLU A 58 15.29 -13.40 -0.70
C GLU A 58 14.83 -14.21 -1.92
N LEU A 59 13.66 -13.91 -2.49
CA LEU A 59 13.19 -14.63 -3.68
C LEU A 59 14.02 -14.32 -4.93
N GLN A 60 14.64 -13.13 -4.99
CA GLN A 60 15.48 -12.75 -6.12
C GLN A 60 16.88 -13.36 -5.99
N LEU A 61 17.42 -13.44 -4.78
CA LEU A 61 18.66 -14.17 -4.47
C LEU A 61 18.50 -15.68 -4.73
N LEU A 62 17.40 -16.30 -4.27
CA LEU A 62 17.10 -17.71 -4.57
C LEU A 62 16.93 -17.98 -6.07
N ARG A 63 16.34 -17.05 -6.83
CA ARG A 63 16.26 -17.16 -8.30
C ARG A 63 17.61 -16.98 -8.99
N LEU A 64 18.53 -16.21 -8.42
CA LEU A 64 19.86 -16.01 -8.96
C LEU A 64 20.78 -17.21 -8.66
N THR A 65 20.72 -17.77 -7.46
CA THR A 65 21.51 -18.95 -7.09
C THR A 65 21.08 -20.19 -7.87
N LEU A 66 19.77 -20.39 -8.09
CA LEU A 66 19.26 -21.51 -8.90
C LEU A 66 19.59 -21.40 -10.40
N LYS A 67 19.83 -20.18 -10.92
CA LYS A 67 20.23 -19.97 -12.33
C LYS A 67 21.71 -20.24 -12.61
N HIS A 68 22.57 -20.22 -11.59
CA HIS A 68 24.00 -20.53 -11.73
C HIS A 68 24.32 -22.00 -11.40
N TRP A 69 23.29 -22.81 -11.13
CA TRP A 69 23.40 -24.23 -10.75
C TRP A 69 22.68 -25.15 -11.76
N ASN A 70 22.76 -24.78 -13.04
CA ASN A 70 22.45 -25.61 -14.22
C ASN A 70 23.37 -25.20 -15.36
#